data_AF-A0A1Y1VN89-F1
#
_entry.id   AF-A0A1Y1VN89-F1
#
_cell.length_a   1.000
_cell.length_b   1.000
_cell.length_c   1.000
_cell.angle_alpha   90.00
_cell.angle_beta   90.00
_cell.angle_gamma   90.00
#
_symmetry.space_group_name_H-M   'P 1'
#
loop_
_entity.id
_entity.type
_entity.pdbx_description
1 polymer ?
#
loop_
_entity_poly.entity_id
_entity_poly.type
_entity_poly.pdbx_seq_one_letter_code
_entity_poly.pdbx_strand_id
1 'polypeptide(L)'
;MAMVSALIYFIIIIFKFKTRLIPPPLRLKTEKEYKQDLEIVKEHLGEEAFKNLESVKESTNKQYLIITAHPDDEIMFFAPTIIGLRKQGFKVKILCLSTGNYDKKGEIREVEIKNCVKLLGVTEDNVTVLDHPGLQDNPNQLWYPTAVCKVISEYITPEISAIITFDRMGISGHVNHRSVYEGVKYMINKNGNKAMPAVFTLQTVSIIRKYSSFFDTIFSLNAFLLPHSYSIGDKALFISGLDEIYLAQKAMRQHKSQMVWFRWLYILFSRYMAINELNRINN
;
A
#
# COMPACT_ATOMS: atom_id res chain seq x y z
N MET A 1 -44.91 12.76 6.93
CA MET A 1 -44.34 11.95 5.82
C MET A 1 -43.69 12.78 4.70
N ALA A 2 -44.14 14.00 4.40
CA ALA A 2 -43.56 14.81 3.30
C ALA A 2 -42.15 15.39 3.56
N MET A 3 -41.77 15.75 4.80
CA MET A 3 -40.45 16.31 5.10
C MET A 3 -39.30 15.28 5.01
N VAL A 4 -39.58 14.01 5.28
CA VAL A 4 -38.56 12.93 5.16
C VAL A 4 -38.25 12.64 3.69
N SER A 5 -39.26 12.71 2.82
CA SER A 5 -39.11 12.60 1.37
C SER A 5 -38.30 13.77 0.79
N ALA A 6 -38.55 15.00 1.25
CA ALA A 6 -37.81 16.18 0.80
C ALA A 6 -36.34 16.16 1.22
N LEU A 7 -36.01 15.65 2.41
CA LEU A 7 -34.62 15.51 2.87
C LEU A 7 -33.87 14.44 2.06
N ILE A 8 -34.54 13.33 1.74
CA ILE A 8 -33.97 12.27 0.88
C ILE A 8 -33.76 12.80 -0.54
N TYR A 9 -34.72 13.55 -1.10
CA TYR A 9 -34.57 14.17 -2.41
C TYR A 9 -33.49 15.25 -2.44
N PHE A 10 -33.34 16.04 -1.37
CA PHE A 10 -32.29 17.04 -1.24
C PHE A 10 -30.90 16.40 -1.11
N ILE A 11 -30.79 15.27 -0.39
CA ILE A 11 -29.57 14.46 -0.32
C ILE A 11 -29.24 13.87 -1.70
N ILE A 12 -30.23 13.34 -2.43
CA ILE A 12 -30.06 12.81 -3.80
C ILE A 12 -29.64 13.91 -4.78
N ILE A 13 -30.18 15.13 -4.67
CA ILE A 13 -29.83 16.27 -5.53
C ILE A 13 -28.43 16.80 -5.21
N ILE A 14 -28.04 16.87 -3.93
CA ILE A 14 -26.65 17.17 -3.53
C ILE A 14 -25.70 16.11 -4.09
N PHE A 15 -26.08 14.83 -4.06
CA PHE A 15 -25.29 13.76 -4.69
C PHE A 15 -25.21 13.91 -6.21
N LYS A 16 -26.33 14.14 -6.91
CA LYS A 16 -26.36 14.28 -8.38
C LYS A 16 -25.57 15.48 -8.91
N PHE A 17 -25.49 16.58 -8.15
CA PHE A 17 -24.78 17.79 -8.58
C PHE A 17 -23.32 17.86 -8.12
N LYS A 18 -22.91 17.07 -7.12
CA LYS A 18 -21.49 16.95 -6.73
C LYS A 18 -20.77 15.79 -7.42
N THR A 19 -21.49 14.86 -8.05
CA THR A 19 -20.93 13.83 -8.93
C THR A 19 -20.70 14.37 -10.34
N ARG A 20 -19.87 15.41 -10.47
CA ARG A 20 -19.00 15.51 -11.66
C ARG A 20 -17.70 14.82 -11.29
N LEU A 21 -17.42 13.69 -11.95
CA LEU A 21 -16.15 12.96 -11.91
C LEU A 21 -15.84 12.28 -10.57
N ILE A 22 -16.56 11.20 -10.26
CA ILE A 22 -15.92 10.10 -9.51
C ILE A 22 -15.68 9.02 -10.56
N PRO A 23 -14.47 8.90 -11.15
CA PRO A 23 -14.19 7.77 -12.00
C PRO A 23 -14.38 6.50 -11.16
N PRO A 24 -14.97 5.44 -11.74
CA PRO A 24 -15.06 4.16 -11.06
C PRO A 24 -13.66 3.70 -10.65
N PRO A 25 -13.54 2.87 -9.60
CA PRO A 25 -12.25 2.43 -9.08
C PRO A 25 -11.37 1.90 -10.21
N LEU A 26 -10.05 2.03 -10.06
CA LEU A 26 -9.05 1.30 -10.85
C LEU A 26 -9.20 -0.20 -10.54
N ARG A 27 -10.33 -0.78 -10.93
CA ARG A 27 -10.46 -2.20 -11.18
C ARG A 27 -9.70 -2.40 -12.49
N LEU A 28 -8.65 -3.22 -12.45
CA LEU A 28 -8.10 -3.75 -13.70
C LEU A 28 -9.27 -4.36 -14.45
N LYS A 29 -9.63 -3.73 -15.56
CA LYS A 29 -10.70 -4.21 -16.41
C LYS A 29 -10.27 -5.57 -16.91
N THR A 30 -11.16 -6.55 -16.83
CA THR A 30 -10.92 -7.86 -17.43
C THR A 30 -10.57 -7.68 -18.91
N GLU A 31 -9.85 -8.61 -19.52
CA GLU A 31 -9.57 -8.56 -20.97
C GLU A 31 -10.84 -8.33 -21.80
N LYS A 32 -11.99 -8.84 -21.34
CA LYS A 32 -13.30 -8.61 -21.97
C LYS A 32 -13.78 -7.16 -21.82
N GLU A 33 -13.73 -6.61 -20.61
CA GLU A 33 -14.12 -5.22 -20.33
C GLU A 33 -13.18 -4.24 -21.03
N TYR A 34 -11.86 -4.50 -21.04
CA TYR A 34 -10.87 -3.69 -21.74
C TYR A 34 -11.11 -3.68 -23.26
N LYS A 35 -11.42 -4.84 -23.86
CA LYS A 35 -11.82 -4.91 -25.27
C LYS A 35 -13.09 -4.13 -25.56
N GLN A 36 -14.08 -4.18 -24.66
CA GLN A 36 -15.31 -3.39 -24.80
C GLN A 36 -15.03 -1.88 -24.75
N ASP A 37 -14.14 -1.40 -23.87
CA ASP A 37 -13.79 0.03 -23.87
C ASP A 37 -12.99 0.44 -25.08
N LEU A 38 -12.08 -0.42 -25.56
CA LEU A 38 -11.36 -0.18 -26.79
C LEU A 38 -12.32 -0.03 -27.96
N GLU A 39 -13.35 -0.88 -28.06
CA GLU A 39 -14.42 -0.74 -29.06
C GLU A 39 -15.19 0.58 -28.89
N ILE A 40 -15.61 0.93 -27.67
CA ILE A 40 -16.33 2.18 -27.39
C ILE A 40 -15.47 3.40 -27.76
N VAL A 41 -14.19 3.42 -27.39
CA VAL A 41 -13.26 4.52 -27.68
C VAL A 41 -12.98 4.61 -29.17
N LYS A 42 -12.82 3.48 -29.85
CA LYS A 42 -12.68 3.46 -31.31
C LYS A 42 -13.91 4.02 -32.01
N GLU A 43 -15.09 3.64 -31.56
CA GLU A 43 -16.38 4.09 -32.11
C GLU A 43 -16.63 5.58 -31.87
N HIS A 44 -16.34 6.09 -30.67
CA HIS A 44 -16.74 7.44 -30.25
C HIS A 44 -15.62 8.49 -30.35
N LEU A 45 -14.36 8.07 -30.29
CA LEU A 45 -13.19 8.96 -30.22
C LEU A 45 -12.17 8.69 -31.34
N GLY A 46 -12.39 7.68 -32.18
CA GLY A 46 -11.62 7.40 -33.39
C GLY A 46 -10.36 6.56 -33.20
N GLU A 47 -9.72 6.22 -34.32
CA GLU A 47 -8.57 5.31 -34.40
C GLU A 47 -7.34 5.79 -33.61
N GLU A 48 -7.12 7.10 -33.50
CA GLU A 48 -5.98 7.66 -32.76
C GLU A 48 -6.16 7.48 -31.25
N ALA A 49 -7.36 7.77 -30.72
CA ALA A 49 -7.69 7.54 -29.32
C ALA A 49 -7.68 6.04 -28.96
N PHE A 50 -8.14 5.18 -29.89
CA PHE A 50 -8.03 3.74 -29.77
C PHE A 50 -6.56 3.30 -29.65
N LYS A 51 -5.68 3.70 -30.57
CA LYS A 51 -4.25 3.35 -30.53
C LYS A 51 -3.57 3.84 -29.25
N ASN A 52 -3.94 5.03 -28.78
CA ASN A 52 -3.45 5.56 -27.52
C ASN A 52 -3.91 4.69 -26.34
N LEU A 53 -5.19 4.31 -26.26
CA LEU A 53 -5.70 3.45 -25.18
C LEU A 53 -5.15 2.01 -25.28
N GLU A 54 -4.96 1.49 -26.49
CA GLU A 54 -4.37 0.18 -26.79
C GLU A 54 -2.90 0.13 -26.34
N SER A 55 -2.14 1.21 -26.57
CA SER A 55 -0.77 1.35 -26.07
C SER A 55 -0.68 1.42 -24.55
N VAL A 56 -1.78 1.82 -23.89
CA VAL A 56 -1.92 1.87 -22.44
C VAL A 56 -2.36 0.51 -21.86
N LYS A 57 -2.52 -0.55 -22.69
CA LYS A 57 -2.83 -1.90 -22.21
C LYS A 57 -1.89 -2.23 -21.06
N GLU A 58 -2.46 -2.20 -19.87
CA GLU A 58 -1.67 -2.21 -18.67
C GLU A 58 -1.03 -3.59 -18.57
N SER A 59 0.30 -3.66 -18.66
CA SER A 59 1.01 -4.93 -18.60
C SER A 59 0.51 -5.71 -17.38
N THR A 60 -0.09 -6.87 -17.62
CA THR A 60 -0.56 -7.78 -16.56
C THR A 60 0.60 -8.33 -15.72
N ASN A 61 1.84 -8.00 -16.11
CA ASN A 61 3.07 -8.38 -15.43
C ASN A 61 3.64 -7.28 -14.52
N LYS A 62 2.94 -6.15 -14.35
CA LYS A 62 3.39 -5.06 -13.45
C LYS A 62 3.48 -5.56 -12.00
N GLN A 63 4.63 -5.32 -11.37
CA GLN A 63 4.91 -5.72 -9.99
C GLN A 63 5.04 -4.49 -9.10
N TYR A 64 4.52 -4.59 -7.88
CA TYR A 64 4.66 -3.58 -6.84
C TYR A 64 5.61 -4.11 -5.77
N LEU A 65 6.68 -3.36 -5.50
CA LEU A 65 7.65 -3.69 -4.46
C LEU A 65 7.33 -2.90 -3.19
N ILE A 66 6.98 -3.59 -2.12
CA ILE A 66 6.81 -3.00 -0.79
C ILE A 66 8.12 -3.20 -0.04
N ILE A 67 8.69 -2.10 0.47
CA ILE A 67 9.96 -2.13 1.21
C ILE A 67 9.68 -1.77 2.66
N THR A 68 10.00 -2.70 3.56
CA THR A 68 9.84 -2.58 5.01
C THR A 68 11.18 -2.67 5.73
N ALA A 69 11.23 -2.22 6.99
CA ALA A 69 12.46 -2.29 7.78
C ALA A 69 12.54 -3.62 8.53
N HIS A 70 11.42 -4.07 9.10
CA HIS A 70 11.35 -5.22 10.00
C HIS A 70 10.22 -6.18 9.63
N PRO A 71 10.31 -7.45 10.02
CA PRO A 71 9.17 -8.36 9.94
C PRO A 71 8.08 -7.84 10.87
N ASP A 72 6.83 -7.81 10.40
CA ASP A 72 5.59 -7.23 10.99
C ASP A 72 5.16 -5.90 10.37
N ASP A 73 6.08 -5.10 9.85
CA ASP A 73 5.79 -3.82 9.20
C ASP A 73 4.81 -4.00 8.02
N GLU A 74 4.95 -5.10 7.28
CA GLU A 74 4.18 -5.37 6.06
C GLU A 74 2.69 -5.44 6.37
N ILE A 75 2.34 -5.97 7.54
CA ILE A 75 0.97 -6.18 7.96
C ILE A 75 0.49 -5.09 8.93
N MET A 76 1.38 -4.55 9.77
CA MET A 76 1.04 -3.43 10.63
C MET A 76 0.64 -2.21 9.81
N PHE A 77 1.39 -1.93 8.75
CA PHE A 77 1.32 -0.64 8.07
C PHE A 77 0.78 -0.73 6.65
N PHE A 78 1.05 -1.83 5.94
CA PHE A 78 0.75 -1.94 4.51
C PHE A 78 -0.36 -2.95 4.18
N ALA A 79 -1.08 -3.49 5.16
CA ALA A 79 -2.12 -4.49 4.90
C ALA A 79 -3.19 -4.04 3.89
N PRO A 80 -3.80 -2.83 4.01
CA PRO A 80 -4.74 -2.34 3.01
C PRO A 80 -4.14 -2.24 1.60
N THR A 81 -2.89 -1.76 1.50
CA THR A 81 -2.20 -1.69 0.21
C THR A 81 -1.92 -3.07 -0.39
N ILE A 82 -1.39 -4.02 0.40
CA ILE A 82 -1.11 -5.38 -0.06
C ILE A 82 -2.40 -6.03 -0.57
N ILE A 83 -3.46 -6.01 0.25
CA ILE A 83 -4.73 -6.65 -0.07
C ILE A 83 -5.36 -5.97 -1.30
N GLY A 84 -5.39 -4.65 -1.34
CA GLY A 84 -5.97 -3.89 -2.45
C GLY A 84 -5.28 -4.16 -3.79
N LEU A 85 -3.95 -4.10 -3.83
CA LEU A 85 -3.16 -4.43 -5.02
C LEU A 85 -3.41 -5.87 -5.48
N ARG A 86 -3.48 -6.82 -4.54
CA ARG A 86 -3.77 -8.22 -4.84
C ARG A 86 -5.17 -8.45 -5.40
N LYS A 87 -6.18 -7.79 -4.84
CA LYS A 87 -7.57 -7.88 -5.35
C LYS A 87 -7.72 -7.25 -6.73
N GLN A 88 -6.90 -6.25 -7.05
CA GLN A 88 -6.82 -5.71 -8.40
C GLN A 88 -6.13 -6.66 -9.39
N GLY A 89 -5.44 -7.71 -8.91
CA GLY A 89 -4.74 -8.68 -9.77
C GLY A 89 -3.26 -8.36 -9.97
N PHE A 90 -2.71 -7.36 -9.28
CA PHE A 90 -1.30 -7.03 -9.35
C PHE A 90 -0.43 -8.00 -8.55
N LYS A 91 0.80 -8.21 -9.03
CA LYS A 91 1.81 -8.98 -8.28
C LYS A 91 2.48 -8.08 -7.24
N VAL A 92 2.46 -8.52 -5.99
CA VAL A 92 3.10 -7.82 -4.87
C VAL A 92 4.36 -8.58 -4.46
N LYS A 93 5.48 -7.85 -4.38
CA LYS A 93 6.74 -8.29 -3.79
C LYS A 93 7.01 -7.52 -2.50
N ILE A 94 7.62 -8.18 -1.53
CA ILE A 94 7.97 -7.60 -0.23
C ILE A 94 9.47 -7.79 0.00
N LEU A 95 10.17 -6.69 0.26
CA LEU A 95 11.57 -6.68 0.67
C LEU A 95 11.67 -6.10 2.07
N CYS A 96 11.97 -6.97 3.04
CA CYS A 96 12.21 -6.59 4.43
C CYS A 96 13.72 -6.46 4.66
N LEU A 97 14.18 -5.25 4.99
CA LEU A 97 15.61 -4.91 4.99
C LEU A 97 16.41 -5.46 6.17
N SER A 98 15.74 -5.95 7.21
CA SER A 98 16.35 -6.62 8.34
C SER A 98 15.51 -7.83 8.78
N THR A 99 16.12 -8.76 9.52
CA THR A 99 15.41 -9.86 10.18
C THR A 99 14.69 -9.42 11.46
N GLY A 100 14.79 -8.14 11.86
CA GLY A 100 14.26 -7.68 13.14
C GLY A 100 14.94 -8.37 14.33
N ASN A 101 16.25 -8.64 14.24
CA ASN A 101 16.94 -9.50 15.21
C ASN A 101 17.39 -8.79 16.51
N TYR A 102 16.88 -7.60 16.82
CA TYR A 102 17.26 -6.85 18.03
C TYR A 102 17.07 -7.68 19.31
N ASP A 103 15.97 -8.44 19.39
CA ASP A 103 15.64 -9.32 20.51
C ASP A 103 16.18 -10.76 20.36
N LYS A 104 17.10 -11.01 19.41
CA LYS A 104 17.61 -12.36 19.04
C LYS A 104 16.52 -13.33 18.57
N LYS A 105 15.51 -12.83 17.85
CA LYS A 105 14.37 -13.60 17.33
C LYS A 105 14.26 -13.60 15.80
N GLY A 106 15.33 -13.20 15.09
CA GLY A 106 15.32 -13.01 13.64
C GLY A 106 14.89 -14.25 12.86
N GLU A 107 15.41 -15.42 13.21
CA GLU A 107 15.04 -16.70 12.58
C GLU A 107 13.54 -17.00 12.72
N ILE A 108 12.98 -16.76 13.91
CA ILE A 108 11.55 -16.93 14.16
C ILE A 108 10.76 -15.91 13.33
N ARG A 109 11.15 -14.65 13.36
CA ARG A 109 10.45 -13.55 12.66
C ARG A 109 10.47 -13.71 11.14
N GLU A 110 11.52 -14.30 10.57
CA GLU A 110 11.57 -14.64 9.13
C GLU A 110 10.51 -15.68 8.74
N VAL A 111 10.28 -16.68 9.58
CA VAL A 111 9.19 -17.66 9.37
C VAL A 111 7.82 -17.01 9.56
N GLU A 112 7.69 -16.12 10.53
CA GLU A 112 6.44 -15.42 10.84
C GLU A 112 5.95 -14.53 9.69
N ILE A 113 6.84 -13.73 9.08
CA ILE A 113 6.46 -12.91 7.92
C ILE A 113 6.04 -13.76 6.71
N LYS A 114 6.73 -14.87 6.42
CA LYS A 114 6.34 -15.79 5.33
C LYS A 114 4.96 -16.41 5.57
N ASN A 115 4.64 -16.77 6.82
CA ASN A 115 3.30 -17.25 7.18
C ASN A 115 2.24 -16.15 7.09
N CYS A 116 2.57 -14.92 7.51
CA CYS A 116 1.69 -13.75 7.45
C CYS A 116 1.26 -13.44 6.00
N VAL A 117 2.24 -13.24 5.11
CA VAL A 117 2.01 -12.81 3.73
C VAL A 117 1.32 -13.87 2.87
N LYS A 118 1.52 -15.16 3.20
CA LYS A 118 0.79 -16.29 2.61
C LYS A 118 -0.72 -16.20 2.84
N LEU A 119 -1.15 -15.73 4.01
CA LEU A 119 -2.58 -15.50 4.30
C LEU A 119 -3.16 -14.34 3.47
N LEU A 120 -2.33 -13.36 3.08
CA LEU A 120 -2.71 -12.27 2.17
C LEU A 120 -2.67 -12.70 0.68
N GLY A 121 -2.38 -13.99 0.42
CA GLY A 121 -2.28 -14.56 -0.91
C GLY A 121 -0.94 -14.33 -1.61
N VAL A 122 0.04 -13.68 -0.97
CA VAL A 122 1.39 -13.46 -1.52
C VAL A 122 2.21 -14.75 -1.40
N THR A 123 2.84 -15.18 -2.49
CA THR A 123 3.68 -16.38 -2.49
C THR A 123 4.99 -16.12 -1.78
N GLU A 124 5.56 -17.15 -1.15
CA GLU A 124 6.80 -17.05 -0.39
C GLU A 124 7.99 -16.54 -1.24
N ASP A 125 8.06 -16.94 -2.52
CA ASP A 125 9.08 -16.44 -3.47
C ASP A 125 9.05 -14.93 -3.72
N ASN A 126 7.93 -14.27 -3.38
CA ASN A 126 7.80 -12.82 -3.52
C ASN A 126 8.12 -12.09 -2.21
N VAL A 127 8.62 -12.78 -1.18
CA VAL A 127 9.01 -12.17 0.09
C VAL A 127 10.46 -12.50 0.39
N THR A 128 11.27 -11.44 0.51
CA THR A 128 12.68 -11.54 0.87
C THR A 128 12.91 -10.81 2.18
N VAL A 129 13.57 -11.47 3.13
CA VAL A 129 14.00 -10.89 4.40
C VAL A 129 15.52 -10.92 4.42
N LEU A 130 16.14 -9.77 4.68
CA LEU A 130 17.59 -9.65 4.65
C LEU A 130 18.20 -9.72 6.04
N ASP A 131 19.33 -10.41 6.14
CA ASP A 131 20.23 -10.32 7.29
C ASP A 131 21.51 -9.59 6.88
N HIS A 132 21.38 -8.32 6.52
CA HIS A 132 22.51 -7.52 6.04
C HIS A 132 23.26 -6.89 7.23
N PRO A 133 24.59 -7.04 7.35
CA PRO A 133 25.35 -6.57 8.53
C PRO A 133 25.28 -5.04 8.73
N GLY A 134 25.11 -4.30 7.64
CA GLY A 134 24.94 -2.83 7.69
C GLY A 134 23.50 -2.35 7.94
N LEU A 135 22.51 -3.24 7.96
CA LEU A 135 21.08 -2.91 8.13
C LEU A 135 20.45 -3.70 9.29
N GLN A 136 21.22 -3.95 10.35
CA GLN A 136 20.72 -4.67 11.53
C GLN A 136 19.69 -3.83 12.28
N ASP A 137 18.69 -4.51 12.84
CA ASP A 137 17.66 -3.87 13.64
C ASP A 137 18.22 -3.31 14.95
N ASN A 138 18.00 -2.01 15.17
CA ASN A 138 18.34 -1.31 16.41
C ASN A 138 17.54 0.00 16.45
N PRO A 139 16.69 0.23 17.47
CA PRO A 139 15.84 1.42 17.55
C PRO A 139 16.62 2.73 17.75
N ASN A 140 17.92 2.66 18.04
CA ASN A 140 18.79 3.80 18.29
C ASN A 140 19.87 4.01 17.22
N GLN A 141 19.90 3.20 16.16
CA GLN A 141 20.92 3.26 15.12
C GLN A 141 20.30 3.58 13.77
N LEU A 142 20.82 4.60 13.09
CA LEU A 142 20.43 4.91 11.72
C LEU A 142 21.16 3.99 10.75
N TRP A 143 20.47 3.55 9.71
CA TRP A 143 21.12 2.97 8.53
C TRP A 143 21.55 4.08 7.57
N TYR A 144 22.73 3.95 7.00
CA TYR A 144 23.24 4.91 6.03
C TYR A 144 22.43 4.87 4.73
N PRO A 145 21.99 6.04 4.19
CA PRO A 145 21.20 6.09 2.95
C PRO A 145 21.88 5.40 1.77
N THR A 146 23.22 5.46 1.70
CA THR A 146 24.01 4.79 0.65
C THR A 146 23.96 3.28 0.74
N ALA A 147 23.99 2.71 1.95
CA ALA A 147 23.87 1.28 2.18
C ALA A 147 22.46 0.78 1.83
N VAL A 148 21.43 1.48 2.32
CA VAL A 148 20.03 1.18 1.98
C VAL A 148 19.80 1.26 0.47
N CYS A 149 20.26 2.34 -0.18
CA CYS A 149 20.14 2.50 -1.64
C CYS A 149 20.82 1.36 -2.40
N LYS A 150 22.04 0.97 -1.99
CA LYS A 150 22.76 -0.14 -2.63
C LYS A 150 21.95 -1.42 -2.56
N VAL A 151 21.50 -1.79 -1.36
CA VAL A 151 20.70 -3.00 -1.15
C VAL A 151 19.40 -2.96 -1.95
N ILE A 152 18.62 -1.90 -1.87
CA ILE A 152 17.34 -1.79 -2.60
C ILE A 152 17.56 -1.90 -4.12
N SER A 153 18.64 -1.30 -4.65
CA SER A 153 18.92 -1.31 -6.09
C SER A 153 19.14 -2.73 -6.65
N GLU A 154 19.62 -3.68 -5.83
CA GLU A 154 19.82 -5.07 -6.23
C GLU A 154 18.49 -5.82 -6.46
N TYR A 155 17.39 -5.33 -5.89
CA TYR A 155 16.06 -5.94 -5.97
C TYR A 155 15.12 -5.23 -6.95
N ILE A 156 15.55 -4.14 -7.57
CA ILE A 156 14.77 -3.45 -8.61
C ILE A 156 14.98 -4.14 -9.95
N THR A 157 13.92 -4.75 -10.46
CA THR A 157 13.87 -5.39 -11.78
C THR A 157 13.00 -4.57 -12.75
N PRO A 158 13.15 -4.74 -14.07
CA PRO A 158 12.35 -4.00 -15.06
C PRO A 158 10.83 -4.17 -14.92
N GLU A 159 10.36 -5.26 -14.31
CA GLU A 159 8.93 -5.52 -14.08
C GLU A 159 8.35 -4.74 -12.90
N ILE A 160 9.20 -4.22 -12.01
CA ILE A 160 8.75 -3.40 -10.88
C ILE A 160 8.29 -2.05 -11.42
N SER A 161 7.00 -1.78 -11.32
CA SER A 161 6.39 -0.53 -11.79
C SER A 161 6.34 0.53 -10.69
N ALA A 162 6.23 0.10 -9.43
CA ALA A 162 6.24 1.01 -8.30
C ALA A 162 6.90 0.40 -7.06
N ILE A 163 7.53 1.29 -6.28
CA ILE A 163 8.06 1.04 -4.94
C ILE A 163 7.15 1.73 -3.94
N ILE A 164 6.79 1.03 -2.87
CA ILE A 164 5.96 1.54 -1.77
C ILE A 164 6.73 1.37 -0.46
N THR A 165 6.89 2.44 0.30
CA THR A 165 7.61 2.39 1.59
C THR A 165 7.15 3.48 2.57
N PHE A 166 7.88 3.69 3.65
CA PHE A 166 7.61 4.72 4.65
C PHE A 166 7.83 6.14 4.12
N ASP A 167 7.15 7.12 4.71
CA ASP A 167 7.49 8.53 4.52
C ASP A 167 8.64 8.98 5.44
N ARG A 168 9.02 10.26 5.31
CA ARG A 168 10.09 10.90 6.09
C ARG A 168 9.95 10.80 7.62
N MET A 169 8.74 10.55 8.12
CA MET A 169 8.46 10.47 9.56
C MET A 169 8.45 9.03 10.08
N GLY A 170 8.47 8.01 9.21
CA GLY A 170 8.61 6.62 9.64
C GLY A 170 7.48 6.12 10.54
N ILE A 171 6.25 6.61 10.35
CA ILE A 171 5.00 6.28 11.04
C ILE A 171 4.96 6.61 12.54
N SER A 172 5.85 6.03 13.32
CA SER A 172 6.04 6.27 14.76
C SER A 172 7.32 7.03 15.06
N GLY A 173 8.09 7.41 14.06
CA GLY A 173 9.42 8.01 14.23
C GLY A 173 10.56 7.00 14.29
N HIS A 174 10.30 5.71 14.04
CA HIS A 174 11.33 4.68 14.12
C HIS A 174 12.50 4.99 13.16
N VAL A 175 13.73 4.94 13.69
CA VAL A 175 14.94 5.36 12.96
C VAL A 175 15.16 4.56 11.68
N ASN A 176 14.98 3.24 11.73
CA ASN A 176 15.11 2.38 10.54
C ASN A 176 14.08 2.70 9.45
N HIS A 177 12.82 3.01 9.80
CA HIS A 177 11.79 3.38 8.82
C HIS A 177 12.17 4.67 8.10
N ARG A 178 12.69 5.64 8.86
CA ARG A 178 13.22 6.90 8.30
C ARG A 178 14.44 6.64 7.42
N SER A 179 15.33 5.73 7.82
CA SER A 179 16.46 5.33 6.98
C SER A 179 16.04 4.66 5.67
N VAL A 180 14.95 3.89 5.65
CA VAL A 180 14.40 3.35 4.39
C VAL A 180 13.98 4.50 3.47
N TYR A 181 13.22 5.47 3.99
CA TYR A 181 12.82 6.65 3.23
C TYR A 181 14.03 7.43 2.68
N GLU A 182 15.03 7.71 3.53
CA GLU A 182 16.22 8.45 3.10
C GLU A 182 17.05 7.68 2.05
N GLY A 183 17.14 6.35 2.17
CA GLY A 183 17.82 5.51 1.17
C GLY A 183 17.11 5.51 -0.18
N VAL A 184 15.78 5.43 -0.18
CA VAL A 184 14.97 5.53 -1.40
C VAL A 184 15.05 6.92 -2.02
N LYS A 185 15.01 7.98 -1.19
CA LYS A 185 15.20 9.36 -1.65
C LYS A 185 16.60 9.58 -2.25
N TYR A 186 17.62 9.00 -1.63
CA TYR A 186 18.99 9.03 -2.17
C TYR A 186 19.07 8.31 -3.52
N MET A 187 18.41 7.15 -3.66
CA MET A 187 18.34 6.40 -4.91
C MET A 187 17.67 7.20 -6.04
N ILE A 188 16.55 7.87 -5.73
CA ILE A 188 15.83 8.79 -6.63
C ILE A 188 16.78 9.87 -7.16
N ASN A 189 17.43 10.61 -6.26
CA ASN A 189 18.36 11.67 -6.61
C ASN A 189 19.56 11.16 -7.42
N LYS A 190 20.08 9.98 -7.10
CA LYS A 190 21.23 9.36 -7.77
C LYS A 190 20.88 8.91 -9.20
N ASN A 191 19.65 8.44 -9.43
CA ASN A 191 19.20 8.02 -10.76
C ASN A 191 18.91 9.20 -11.70
N GLY A 192 18.65 10.39 -11.17
CA GLY A 192 18.38 11.59 -11.96
C GLY A 192 17.22 11.36 -12.94
N ASN A 193 17.45 11.61 -14.24
CA ASN A 193 16.43 11.48 -15.29
C ASN A 193 16.30 10.06 -15.87
N LYS A 194 16.97 9.05 -15.30
CA LYS A 194 16.84 7.68 -15.77
C LYS A 194 15.46 7.12 -15.44
N ALA A 195 14.95 6.25 -16.30
CA ALA A 195 13.71 5.52 -16.04
C ALA A 195 13.85 4.72 -14.73
N MET A 196 12.88 4.88 -13.83
CA MET A 196 12.84 4.25 -12.53
C MET A 196 11.39 3.96 -12.16
N PRO A 197 11.11 2.91 -11.36
CA PRO A 197 9.77 2.68 -10.83
C PRO A 197 9.23 3.93 -10.11
N ALA A 198 7.91 4.15 -10.20
CA ALA A 198 7.28 5.21 -9.42
C ALA A 198 7.44 4.93 -7.92
N VAL A 199 7.69 5.95 -7.11
CA VAL A 199 7.88 5.75 -5.67
C VAL A 199 6.75 6.40 -4.90
N PHE A 200 6.11 5.61 -4.04
CA PHE A 200 5.05 6.02 -3.15
C PHE A 200 5.45 5.81 -1.70
N THR A 201 5.01 6.73 -0.84
CA THR A 201 5.28 6.69 0.60
C THR A 201 3.99 6.69 1.38
N LEU A 202 3.91 5.83 2.39
CA LEU A 202 2.77 5.76 3.31
C LEU A 202 2.80 6.97 4.24
N GLN A 203 1.71 7.73 4.23
CA GLN A 203 1.57 8.94 5.02
C GLN A 203 1.60 8.63 6.52
N THR A 204 2.53 9.25 7.24
CA THR A 204 2.52 9.30 8.69
C THR A 204 1.46 10.27 9.18
N VAL A 205 0.72 9.84 10.20
CA VAL A 205 -0.46 10.55 10.73
C VAL A 205 -0.30 10.77 12.22
N SER A 206 -0.95 11.80 12.76
CA SER A 206 -0.89 12.09 14.20
C SER A 206 -1.38 10.91 15.03
N ILE A 207 -0.92 10.78 16.28
CA ILE A 207 -1.34 9.69 17.19
C ILE A 207 -2.86 9.66 17.36
N ILE A 208 -3.50 10.83 17.44
CA ILE A 208 -4.96 10.96 17.48
C ILE A 208 -5.55 10.30 16.24
N ARG A 209 -5.13 10.73 15.03
CA ARG A 209 -5.64 10.14 13.77
C ARG A 209 -5.27 8.64 13.64
N LYS A 210 -4.17 8.21 14.24
CA LYS A 210 -3.69 6.82 14.22
C LYS A 210 -4.66 5.89 14.96
N TYR A 211 -5.17 6.32 16.11
CA TYR A 211 -6.06 5.53 16.97
C TYR A 211 -7.52 6.03 17.00
N SER A 212 -7.85 7.09 16.26
CA SER A 212 -9.22 7.59 16.09
C SER A 212 -10.04 6.79 15.09
N SER A 213 -9.54 5.63 14.61
CA SER A 213 -10.29 4.82 13.65
C SER A 213 -11.67 4.50 14.18
N PHE A 214 -11.86 4.25 15.49
CA PHE A 214 -13.18 4.07 16.09
C PHE A 214 -14.17 5.20 15.75
N PHE A 215 -13.70 6.45 15.60
CA PHE A 215 -14.53 7.61 15.25
C PHE A 215 -14.57 7.91 13.74
N ASP A 216 -13.44 7.80 13.02
CA ASP A 216 -13.41 8.01 11.55
C ASP A 216 -14.21 6.93 10.77
N THR A 217 -14.31 5.73 11.33
CA THR A 217 -14.92 4.54 10.73
C THR A 217 -16.45 4.53 10.84
N ILE A 218 -17.00 5.03 11.94
CA ILE A 218 -18.47 5.11 12.16
C ILE A 218 -19.12 6.12 11.23
N PHE A 219 -18.47 7.26 10.94
CA PHE A 219 -19.01 8.27 10.02
C PHE A 219 -18.78 7.94 8.53
N SER A 220 -17.98 6.91 8.24
CA SER A 220 -17.64 6.46 6.88
C SER A 220 -18.22 5.08 6.54
N LEU A 221 -19.33 4.67 7.16
CA LEU A 221 -20.01 3.38 6.95
C LEU A 221 -20.15 3.01 5.46
N ASN A 222 -20.45 3.96 4.57
CA ASN A 222 -20.53 3.72 3.12
C ASN A 222 -19.19 3.40 2.45
N ALA A 223 -18.07 3.91 2.96
CA ALA A 223 -16.72 3.58 2.48
C ALA A 223 -16.21 2.23 3.01
N PHE A 224 -16.79 1.71 4.10
CA PHE A 224 -16.48 0.39 4.67
C PHE A 224 -17.28 -0.74 4.03
N LEU A 225 -18.51 -0.46 3.58
CA LEU A 225 -19.38 -1.45 2.93
C LEU A 225 -18.89 -1.86 1.54
N LEU A 226 -17.99 -1.10 0.93
CA LEU A 226 -17.37 -1.41 -0.33
C LEU A 226 -15.88 -1.05 -0.24
N PRO A 227 -14.94 -2.02 -0.30
CA PRO A 227 -13.52 -1.71 -0.37
C PRO A 227 -13.23 -0.98 -1.67
N HIS A 228 -12.44 0.09 -1.60
CA HIS A 228 -12.09 0.87 -2.78
C HIS A 228 -10.61 1.24 -2.78
N SER A 229 -10.04 1.23 -3.98
CA SER A 229 -8.70 1.73 -4.26
C SER A 229 -8.83 2.84 -5.29
N TYR A 230 -8.31 4.02 -4.96
CA TYR A 230 -8.36 5.21 -5.81
C TYR A 230 -6.97 5.78 -5.99
N SER A 231 -6.63 6.18 -7.21
CA SER A 231 -5.41 6.94 -7.49
C SER A 231 -5.78 8.20 -8.26
N ILE A 232 -5.35 9.36 -7.77
CA ILE A 232 -5.56 10.66 -8.41
C ILE A 232 -4.24 11.41 -8.38
N GLY A 233 -3.63 11.59 -9.56
CA GLY A 233 -2.32 12.23 -9.69
C GLY A 233 -1.27 11.53 -8.84
N ASP A 234 -0.64 12.28 -7.94
CA ASP A 234 0.42 11.81 -7.05
C ASP A 234 -0.09 11.19 -5.74
N LYS A 235 -1.36 10.79 -5.66
CA LYS A 235 -1.95 10.18 -4.45
C LYS A 235 -2.65 8.87 -4.77
N ALA A 236 -2.46 7.88 -3.90
CA ALA A 236 -3.23 6.63 -3.91
C ALA A 236 -3.83 6.36 -2.53
N LEU A 237 -5.06 5.85 -2.49
CA LEU A 237 -5.81 5.56 -1.29
C LEU A 237 -6.32 4.12 -1.36
N PHE A 238 -5.99 3.33 -0.35
CA PHE A 238 -6.49 1.97 -0.15
C PHE A 238 -7.36 1.94 1.09
N ILE A 239 -8.61 1.50 0.95
CA ILE A 239 -9.58 1.35 2.05
C ILE A 239 -10.01 -0.12 2.10
N SER A 240 -9.82 -0.73 3.25
CA SER A 240 -10.18 -2.11 3.50
C SER A 240 -11.59 -2.29 4.06
N GLY A 241 -12.26 -3.33 3.55
CA GLY A 241 -13.53 -3.81 4.08
C GLY A 241 -13.36 -4.53 5.43
N LEU A 242 -14.47 -4.87 6.09
CA LEU A 242 -14.44 -5.58 7.38
C LEU A 242 -13.80 -6.96 7.29
N ASP A 243 -14.04 -7.68 6.19
CA ASP A 243 -13.44 -8.98 5.88
C ASP A 243 -11.91 -8.86 5.70
N GLU A 244 -11.46 -7.80 5.05
CA GLU A 244 -10.04 -7.53 4.81
C GLU A 244 -9.31 -7.08 6.08
N ILE A 245 -9.96 -6.29 6.93
CA ILE A 245 -9.44 -5.93 8.25
C ILE A 245 -9.33 -7.18 9.11
N TYR A 246 -10.36 -8.03 9.13
CA TYR A 246 -10.31 -9.29 9.85
C TYR A 246 -9.19 -10.20 9.32
N LEU A 247 -9.01 -10.27 8.00
CA LEU A 247 -7.90 -10.97 7.37
C LEU A 247 -6.55 -10.40 7.82
N ALA A 248 -6.39 -9.07 7.82
CA ALA A 248 -5.17 -8.41 8.26
C ALA A 248 -4.86 -8.68 9.73
N GLN A 249 -5.86 -8.61 10.61
CA GLN A 249 -5.74 -8.97 12.02
C GLN A 249 -5.38 -10.44 12.21
N LYS A 250 -5.94 -11.36 11.41
CA LYS A 250 -5.60 -12.79 11.44
C LYS A 250 -4.18 -13.03 10.95
N ALA A 251 -3.74 -12.32 9.91
CA ALA A 251 -2.39 -12.39 9.38
C ALA A 251 -1.34 -11.84 10.37
N MET A 252 -1.65 -10.73 11.04
CA MET A 252 -0.78 -10.17 12.08
C MET A 252 -0.55 -11.14 13.25
N ARG A 253 -1.52 -12.01 13.56
CA ARG A 253 -1.35 -13.07 14.58
C ARG A 253 -0.35 -14.16 14.18
N GLN A 254 0.15 -14.19 12.94
CA GLN A 254 1.27 -15.05 12.57
C GLN A 254 2.60 -14.57 13.15
N HIS A 255 2.72 -13.27 13.46
CA HIS A 255 3.85 -12.68 14.19
C HIS A 255 3.76 -12.93 15.69
N LYS A 256 3.65 -14.21 16.10
CA LYS A 256 3.44 -14.63 17.48
C LYS A 256 4.50 -14.05 18.42
N SER A 257 5.76 -14.00 17.99
CA SER A 257 6.89 -13.48 18.73
C SER A 257 6.79 -11.97 19.04
N GLN A 258 5.90 -11.27 18.33
CA GLN A 258 5.72 -9.81 18.37
C GLN A 258 4.36 -9.39 18.92
N MET A 259 3.47 -10.34 19.24
CA MET A 259 2.13 -10.10 19.79
C MET A 259 2.13 -9.77 21.29
N VAL A 260 2.79 -8.68 21.66
CA VAL A 260 2.75 -8.10 23.01
C VAL A 260 1.46 -7.29 23.25
N TRP A 261 1.16 -6.93 24.51
CA TRP A 261 -0.14 -6.34 24.90
C TRP A 261 -0.56 -5.13 24.05
N PHE A 262 0.35 -4.18 23.77
CA PHE A 262 0.02 -2.98 22.99
C PHE A 262 -0.19 -3.30 21.50
N ARG A 263 0.29 -4.45 21.03
CA ARG A 263 0.05 -4.90 19.65
C ARG A 263 -1.40 -5.27 19.44
N TRP A 264 -2.07 -5.80 20.46
CA TRP A 264 -3.51 -6.04 20.42
C TRP A 264 -4.31 -4.74 20.28
N LEU A 265 -3.91 -3.69 21.00
CA LEU A 265 -4.52 -2.36 20.82
C LEU A 265 -4.29 -1.83 19.41
N TYR A 266 -3.08 -2.02 18.86
CA TYR A 266 -2.78 -1.60 17.49
C TYR A 266 -3.68 -2.30 16.47
N ILE A 267 -3.79 -3.62 16.48
CA ILE A 267 -4.58 -4.32 15.45
C ILE A 267 -6.09 -4.04 15.53
N LEU A 268 -6.58 -3.65 16.72
CA LEU A 268 -7.99 -3.31 16.94
C LEU A 268 -8.31 -1.86 16.56
N PHE A 269 -7.41 -0.93 16.84
CA PHE A 269 -7.71 0.50 16.79
C PHE A 269 -6.88 1.31 15.79
N SER A 270 -5.80 0.75 15.24
CA SER A 270 -4.98 1.46 14.26
C SER A 270 -5.74 1.65 12.96
N ARG A 271 -5.81 2.89 12.48
CA ARG A 271 -6.34 3.15 11.13
C ARG A 271 -5.52 2.50 10.03
N TYR A 272 -4.24 2.16 10.24
CA TYR A 272 -3.41 1.53 9.21
C TYR A 272 -3.86 0.09 8.91
N MET A 273 -4.65 -0.53 9.79
CA MET A 273 -5.33 -1.80 9.50
C MET A 273 -6.45 -1.64 8.46
N ALA A 274 -6.97 -0.42 8.30
CA ALA A 274 -8.13 -0.15 7.46
C ALA A 274 -7.83 0.78 6.27
N ILE A 275 -6.90 1.73 6.41
CA ILE A 275 -6.67 2.80 5.44
C ILE A 275 -5.17 3.03 5.25
N ASN A 276 -4.74 2.99 3.99
CA ASN A 276 -3.41 3.46 3.57
C ASN A 276 -3.57 4.65 2.61
N GLU A 277 -3.04 5.80 3.02
CA GLU A 277 -2.87 6.98 2.17
C GLU A 277 -1.43 7.02 1.69
N LEU A 278 -1.21 6.84 0.40
CA LEU A 278 0.09 6.88 -0.24
C LEU A 278 0.27 8.18 -1.03
N ASN A 279 1.44 8.79 -0.91
CA ASN A 279 1.82 9.96 -1.70
C ASN A 279 3.04 9.61 -2.55
N ARG A 280 2.98 9.91 -3.84
CA ARG A 280 4.11 9.80 -4.75
C ARG A 280 5.16 10.84 -4.38
N ILE A 281 6.42 10.43 -4.44
CA ILE A 281 7.53 11.37 -4.35
C ILE A 281 8.08 11.59 -5.77
N ASN A 282 8.14 12.86 -6.16
CA ASN A 282 8.68 13.29 -7.44
C ASN A 282 10.15 13.70 -7.27
N ASN A 283 10.94 13.49 -8.33
CA ASN A 283 12.25 14.13 -8.52
C ASN A 283 12.12 15.66 -8.52
#